data_AF-A0A455SNU5-F1
#
_entry.id   AF-A0A455SNU5-F1
#
_cell.length_a   1.000
_cell.length_b   1.000
_cell.length_c   1.000
_cell.angle_alpha   90.00
_cell.angle_beta   90.00
_cell.angle_gamma   90.00
#
_symmetry.space_group_name_H-M   'P 1'
#
loop_
_entity.id
_entity.type
_entity.pdbx_description
1 polymer ?
#
loop_
_entity_poly.entity_id
_entity_poly.type
_entity_poly.pdbx_seq_one_letter_code
_entity_poly.pdbx_strand_id
1 'polypeptide(L)'
;MRVESFIEKFKDGWETATHHPFLDAVRNGTLNDQAFNAWLVQDYHFVGYEMKFLASFLTRAPRPAHAAIIRCLASLEAELTWFEGLAKERHLNVYGPEHPVTQQYGALFKQYVQAPPPVILTIIWAVERAYLDAWKSALPGGPQFREFVERWTSPSFETFVGVLDGLASVSLERGGYVQEAEQAFLDVAQMEKAFWDMAWSGAGVS
;
A
#
# COMPACT_ATOMS: atom_id res chain seq x y z
N MET A 1 7.19 5.44 21.78
CA MET A 1 7.45 6.08 20.49
C MET A 1 6.28 5.75 19.59
N ARG A 2 5.64 6.76 18.99
CA ARG A 2 4.57 6.54 18.01
C ARG A 2 5.19 6.36 16.63
N VAL A 3 4.83 5.31 15.90
CA VAL A 3 5.34 5.09 14.54
C VAL A 3 4.88 6.22 13.61
N GLU A 4 3.72 6.82 13.85
CA GLU A 4 3.25 8.03 13.14
C GLU A 4 4.23 9.20 13.17
N SER A 5 5.10 9.29 14.19
CA SER A 5 6.14 10.33 14.23
C SER A 5 7.15 10.24 13.08
N PHE A 6 7.25 9.10 12.39
CA PHE A 6 8.07 8.95 11.20
C PHE A 6 7.57 9.80 10.03
N ILE A 7 6.26 10.05 9.92
CA ILE A 7 5.69 10.93 8.89
C ILE A 7 6.25 12.34 9.04
N GLU A 8 6.23 12.91 10.25
CA GLU A 8 6.78 14.25 10.49
C GLU A 8 8.30 14.28 10.33
N LYS A 9 8.99 13.21 10.76
CA LYS A 9 10.45 13.11 10.63
C LYS A 9 10.92 13.05 9.18
N PHE A 10 10.18 12.34 8.32
CA PHE A 10 10.52 12.09 6.91
C PHE A 10 9.47 12.71 5.97
N LYS A 11 9.01 13.90 6.35
CA LYS A 11 7.88 14.59 5.71
C LYS A 11 8.01 14.69 4.20
N ASP A 12 9.15 15.14 3.69
CA ASP A 12 9.35 15.34 2.25
C ASP A 12 9.19 14.02 1.47
N GLY A 13 9.70 12.91 2.03
CA GLY A 13 9.52 11.58 1.44
C GLY A 13 8.06 11.15 1.45
N TRP A 14 7.38 11.33 2.59
CA TRP A 14 5.97 10.97 2.75
C TRP A 14 5.04 11.80 1.86
N GLU A 15 5.29 13.10 1.72
CA GLU A 15 4.51 13.97 0.85
C GLU A 15 4.57 13.47 -0.61
N THR A 16 5.75 13.11 -1.10
CA THR A 16 5.88 12.58 -2.48
C THR A 16 5.29 11.17 -2.66
N ALA A 17 5.17 10.39 -1.59
CA ALA A 17 4.53 9.07 -1.61
C ALA A 17 2.99 9.16 -1.61
N THR A 18 2.43 10.25 -1.08
CA THR A 18 0.98 10.39 -0.82
C THR A 18 0.31 11.51 -1.61
N HIS A 19 1.08 12.34 -2.31
CA HIS A 19 0.57 13.38 -3.20
C HIS A 19 1.26 13.24 -4.56
N HIS A 20 0.47 13.01 -5.60
CA HIS A 20 0.98 12.73 -6.93
C HIS A 20 0.03 13.25 -8.02
N PRO A 21 0.51 13.68 -9.20
CA PRO A 21 -0.34 14.07 -10.32
C PRO A 21 -1.37 13.01 -10.75
N PHE A 22 -1.08 11.73 -10.50
CA PHE A 22 -2.03 10.63 -10.66
C PHE A 22 -3.28 10.85 -9.79
N LEU A 23 -3.09 11.13 -8.50
CA LEU A 23 -4.15 11.33 -7.51
C LEU A 23 -4.91 12.64 -7.76
N ASP A 24 -4.21 13.70 -8.19
CA ASP A 24 -4.85 14.94 -8.65
C ASP A 24 -5.77 14.69 -9.86
N ALA A 25 -5.34 13.85 -10.80
CA ALA A 25 -6.14 13.50 -11.96
C ALA A 25 -7.33 12.59 -11.59
N VAL A 26 -7.17 11.70 -10.61
CA VAL A 26 -8.29 10.95 -10.00
C VAL A 26 -9.30 11.92 -9.39
N ARG A 27 -8.84 12.88 -8.58
CA ARG A 27 -9.68 13.89 -7.92
C ARG A 27 -10.51 14.68 -8.92
N ASN A 28 -9.87 15.12 -10.00
CA ASN A 28 -10.49 15.97 -11.02
C ASN A 28 -11.29 15.18 -12.07
N GLY A 29 -11.21 13.84 -12.06
CA GLY A 29 -11.83 13.00 -13.09
C GLY A 29 -11.16 13.12 -14.46
N THR A 30 -9.87 13.46 -14.49
CA THR A 30 -9.08 13.69 -15.72
C THR A 30 -8.01 12.62 -15.96
N LEU A 31 -7.90 11.61 -15.10
CA LEU A 31 -6.97 10.50 -15.29
C LEU A 31 -7.35 9.73 -16.56
N ASN A 32 -6.37 9.49 -17.44
CA ASN A 32 -6.59 8.76 -18.69
C ASN A 32 -6.65 7.25 -18.44
N ASP A 33 -7.30 6.52 -19.37
CA ASP A 33 -7.47 5.08 -19.25
C ASP A 33 -6.15 4.30 -19.22
N GLN A 34 -5.11 4.77 -19.92
CA GLN A 34 -3.83 4.07 -19.95
C GLN A 34 -3.17 4.06 -18.56
N ALA A 35 -3.12 5.21 -17.89
CA ALA A 35 -2.57 5.35 -16.56
C ALA A 35 -3.40 4.58 -15.53
N PHE A 36 -4.73 4.66 -15.62
CA PHE A 36 -5.63 3.91 -14.75
C PHE A 36 -5.46 2.39 -14.93
N ASN A 37 -5.38 1.92 -16.17
CA ASN A 37 -5.20 0.49 -16.47
C ASN A 37 -3.81 0.00 -16.00
N ALA A 38 -2.77 0.84 -16.13
CA ALA A 38 -1.42 0.51 -15.65
C ALA A 38 -1.41 0.33 -14.14
N TRP A 39 -2.02 1.27 -13.41
CA TRP A 39 -2.25 1.14 -11.97
C TRP A 39 -3.00 -0.15 -11.66
N LEU A 40 -4.17 -0.39 -12.26
CA LEU A 40 -5.02 -1.56 -11.97
C LEU A 40 -4.28 -2.89 -12.13
N VAL A 41 -3.55 -3.07 -13.25
CA VAL A 41 -2.82 -4.32 -13.52
C VAL A 41 -1.67 -4.50 -12.55
N GLN A 42 -0.89 -3.45 -12.29
CA GLN A 42 0.28 -3.56 -11.45
C GLN A 42 -0.07 -3.62 -9.95
N ASP A 43 -1.17 -3.02 -9.53
CA ASP A 43 -1.65 -3.06 -8.15
C ASP A 43 -2.16 -4.46 -7.78
N TYR A 44 -2.76 -5.18 -8.74
CA TYR A 44 -3.09 -6.60 -8.57
C TYR A 44 -1.85 -7.44 -8.24
N HIS A 45 -0.74 -7.24 -8.97
CA HIS A 45 0.53 -7.93 -8.67
C HIS A 45 1.11 -7.51 -7.32
N PHE A 46 1.04 -6.21 -6.99
CA PHE A 46 1.47 -5.68 -5.69
C PHE A 46 0.72 -6.34 -4.53
N VAL A 47 -0.61 -6.39 -4.58
CA VAL A 47 -1.44 -7.07 -3.58
C VAL A 47 -1.08 -8.55 -3.48
N GLY A 48 -0.75 -9.19 -4.60
CA GLY A 48 -0.23 -10.56 -4.61
C GLY A 48 1.11 -10.74 -3.89
N TYR A 49 1.98 -9.72 -3.89
CA TYR A 49 3.20 -9.72 -3.09
C TYR A 49 2.93 -9.46 -1.60
N GLU A 50 2.08 -8.50 -1.30
CA GLU A 50 1.70 -8.17 0.08
C GLU A 50 1.02 -9.36 0.78
N MET A 51 0.12 -10.06 0.09
CA MET A 51 -0.51 -11.30 0.55
C MET A 51 0.54 -12.32 1.02
N LYS A 52 1.58 -12.56 0.22
CA LYS A 52 2.67 -13.50 0.55
C LYS A 52 3.50 -13.02 1.72
N PHE A 53 3.76 -11.71 1.80
CA PHE A 53 4.51 -11.09 2.88
C PHE A 53 3.77 -11.24 4.23
N LEU A 54 2.48 -10.90 4.27
CA LEU A 54 1.63 -11.02 5.45
C LEU A 54 1.44 -12.47 5.89
N ALA A 55 1.20 -13.39 4.93
CA ALA A 55 1.06 -14.82 5.24
C ALA A 55 2.33 -15.39 5.87
N SER A 56 3.51 -14.99 5.37
CA SER A 56 4.79 -15.35 5.96
C SER A 56 4.95 -14.78 7.38
N PHE A 57 4.63 -13.49 7.57
CA PHE A 57 4.74 -12.83 8.86
C PHE A 57 3.81 -13.44 9.91
N LEU A 58 2.60 -13.86 9.55
CA LEU A 58 1.60 -14.42 10.46
C LEU A 58 2.17 -15.56 11.33
N THR A 59 3.08 -16.37 10.77
CA THR A 59 3.74 -17.48 11.49
C THR A 59 4.63 -17.04 12.65
N ARG A 60 5.14 -15.80 12.62
CA ARG A 60 6.03 -15.20 13.63
C ARG A 60 5.42 -13.98 14.33
N ALA A 61 4.22 -13.58 13.92
CA ALA A 61 3.55 -12.40 14.45
C ALA A 61 3.24 -12.58 15.95
N PRO A 62 3.43 -11.53 16.79
CA PRO A 62 3.04 -11.59 18.18
C PRO A 62 1.52 -11.68 18.31
N ARG A 63 1.04 -12.35 19.37
CA ARG A 63 -0.40 -12.62 19.58
C ARG A 63 -1.33 -11.41 19.38
N PRO A 64 -1.01 -10.18 19.86
CA PRO A 64 -1.84 -9.00 19.64
C PRO A 64 -2.03 -8.63 18.15
N ALA A 65 -1.05 -8.95 17.29
CA ALA A 65 -1.12 -8.61 15.87
C ALA A 65 -1.95 -9.62 15.04
N HIS A 66 -2.16 -10.84 15.52
CA HIS A 66 -2.81 -11.91 14.74
C HIS A 66 -4.15 -11.50 14.13
N ALA A 67 -5.02 -10.86 14.90
CA ALA A 67 -6.34 -10.46 14.42
C ALA A 67 -6.25 -9.42 13.29
N ALA A 68 -5.34 -8.45 13.40
CA ALA A 68 -5.13 -7.44 12.38
C ALA A 68 -4.56 -8.05 11.09
N ILE A 69 -3.56 -8.92 11.19
CA ILE A 69 -2.95 -9.59 10.03
C ILE A 69 -3.95 -10.52 9.32
N ILE A 70 -4.74 -11.30 10.08
CA ILE A 70 -5.79 -12.15 9.49
C ILE A 70 -6.85 -11.31 8.77
N ARG A 71 -7.27 -10.20 9.37
CA ARG A 71 -8.22 -9.28 8.73
C ARG A 71 -7.64 -8.66 7.45
N CYS A 72 -6.39 -8.24 7.47
CA CYS A 72 -5.68 -7.71 6.31
C CYS A 72 -5.66 -8.75 5.17
N LEU A 73 -5.22 -9.99 5.45
CA LEU A 73 -5.22 -11.08 4.47
C LEU A 73 -6.60 -11.33 3.84
N ALA A 74 -7.66 -11.31 4.66
CA ALA A 74 -9.03 -11.47 4.16
C ALA A 74 -9.47 -10.28 3.28
N SER A 75 -9.09 -9.05 3.65
CA SER A 75 -9.34 -7.86 2.83
C SER A 75 -8.62 -7.92 1.48
N LEU A 76 -7.33 -8.29 1.47
CA LEU A 76 -6.55 -8.40 0.24
C LEU A 76 -7.11 -9.49 -0.70
N GLU A 77 -7.66 -10.59 -0.16
CA GLU A 77 -8.30 -11.62 -0.99
C GLU A 77 -9.57 -11.09 -1.69
N ALA A 78 -10.42 -10.39 -0.93
CA ALA A 78 -11.61 -9.74 -1.49
C ALA A 78 -11.24 -8.66 -2.52
N GLU A 79 -10.13 -7.95 -2.28
CA GLU A 79 -9.60 -6.94 -3.19
C GLU A 79 -9.08 -7.53 -4.51
N LEU A 80 -8.32 -8.64 -4.46
CA LEU A 80 -7.91 -9.38 -5.66
C LEU A 80 -9.12 -9.83 -6.49
N THR A 81 -10.15 -10.38 -5.83
CA THR A 81 -11.40 -10.78 -6.51
C THR A 81 -12.07 -9.59 -7.20
N TRP A 82 -12.07 -8.43 -6.55
CA TRP A 82 -12.65 -7.21 -7.13
C TRP A 82 -11.80 -6.67 -8.30
N PHE A 83 -10.48 -6.68 -8.19
CA PHE A 83 -9.57 -6.33 -9.29
C PHE A 83 -9.76 -7.23 -10.52
N GLU A 84 -9.96 -8.54 -10.34
CA GLU A 84 -10.26 -9.48 -11.42
C GLU A 84 -11.58 -9.14 -12.13
N GLY A 85 -12.60 -8.72 -11.37
CA GLY A 85 -13.86 -8.21 -11.91
C GLY A 85 -13.67 -6.97 -12.78
N LEU A 86 -12.96 -5.96 -12.27
CA LEU A 86 -12.65 -4.74 -13.01
C LEU A 86 -11.81 -5.00 -14.26
N ALA A 87 -10.81 -5.87 -14.16
CA ALA A 87 -9.97 -6.24 -15.28
C ALA A 87 -10.79 -6.90 -16.40
N LYS A 88 -11.73 -7.77 -16.04
CA LYS A 88 -12.65 -8.40 -17.00
C LYS A 88 -13.52 -7.37 -17.72
N GLU A 89 -14.09 -6.41 -16.99
CA GLU A 89 -14.91 -5.34 -17.56
C GLU A 89 -14.11 -4.44 -18.50
N ARG A 90 -12.83 -4.22 -18.20
CA ARG A 90 -11.93 -3.36 -18.98
C ARG A 90 -11.10 -4.10 -20.02
N HIS A 91 -11.33 -5.41 -20.20
CA HIS A 91 -10.58 -6.28 -21.12
C HIS A 91 -9.05 -6.29 -20.87
N LEU A 92 -8.65 -6.29 -19.60
CA LEU A 92 -7.25 -6.28 -19.16
C LEU A 92 -6.79 -7.68 -18.73
N ASN A 93 -5.51 -7.97 -18.89
CA ASN A 93 -4.87 -9.19 -18.39
C ASN A 93 -4.05 -8.90 -17.13
N VAL A 94 -4.64 -9.11 -15.95
CA VAL A 94 -3.96 -8.97 -14.65
C VAL A 94 -2.94 -10.08 -14.35
N TYR A 95 -2.88 -11.11 -15.20
CA TYR A 95 -1.83 -12.14 -15.16
C TYR A 95 -0.68 -11.83 -16.15
N GLY A 96 -0.65 -10.61 -16.68
CA GLY A 96 0.38 -10.11 -17.59
C GLY A 96 1.76 -9.95 -16.92
N PRO A 97 2.73 -9.40 -17.65
CA PRO A 97 4.05 -9.13 -17.10
C PRO A 97 4.02 -8.05 -16.01
N GLU A 98 4.75 -8.31 -14.93
CA GLU A 98 5.01 -7.34 -13.89
C GLU A 98 5.98 -6.26 -14.39
N HIS A 99 5.65 -4.99 -14.18
CA HIS A 99 6.54 -3.88 -14.44
C HIS A 99 7.76 -3.92 -13.48
N PRO A 100 8.97 -3.48 -13.90
CA PRO A 100 10.14 -3.50 -13.03
C PRO A 100 9.98 -2.82 -11.67
N VAL A 101 9.17 -1.76 -11.58
CA VAL A 101 8.85 -1.10 -10.29
C VAL A 101 8.07 -2.03 -9.36
N THR A 102 7.05 -2.72 -9.88
CA THR A 102 6.28 -3.72 -9.12
C THR A 102 7.16 -4.89 -8.66
N GLN A 103 8.08 -5.34 -9.51
CA GLN A 103 9.06 -6.36 -9.15
C GLN A 103 10.02 -5.89 -8.04
N GLN A 104 10.44 -4.63 -8.08
CA GLN A 104 11.28 -4.02 -7.04
C GLN A 104 10.52 -3.91 -5.71
N TYR A 105 9.24 -3.54 -5.74
CA TYR A 105 8.41 -3.52 -4.54
C TYR A 105 8.23 -4.95 -3.97
N GLY A 106 7.99 -5.94 -4.84
CA GLY A 106 8.01 -7.36 -4.44
C GLY A 106 9.35 -7.81 -3.85
N ALA A 107 10.47 -7.28 -4.35
CA ALA A 107 11.81 -7.54 -3.81
C ALA A 107 12.02 -6.89 -2.44
N LEU A 108 11.45 -5.70 -2.19
CA LEU A 108 11.44 -5.06 -0.88
C LEU A 108 10.77 -5.96 0.17
N PHE A 109 9.60 -6.51 -0.13
CA PHE A 109 8.95 -7.47 0.77
C PHE A 109 9.81 -8.70 1.03
N LYS A 110 10.49 -9.23 0.00
CA LYS A 110 11.42 -10.36 0.17
C LYS A 110 12.62 -10.00 1.05
N GLN A 111 13.16 -8.78 0.93
CA GLN A 111 14.25 -8.29 1.78
C GLN A 111 13.84 -8.28 3.26
N TYR A 112 12.61 -7.84 3.57
CA TYR A 112 12.13 -7.70 4.94
C TYR A 112 11.38 -8.92 5.48
N VAL A 113 11.17 -9.98 4.69
CA VAL A 113 10.31 -11.11 5.07
C VAL A 113 10.76 -11.84 6.35
N GLN A 114 12.06 -11.76 6.69
CA GLN A 114 12.63 -12.32 7.92
C GLN A 114 12.98 -11.27 8.98
N ALA A 115 12.59 -10.01 8.77
CA ALA A 115 12.87 -8.94 9.72
C ALA A 115 12.15 -9.17 11.07
N PRO A 116 12.61 -8.51 12.15
CA PRO A 116 11.96 -8.53 13.45
C PRO A 116 10.53 -7.95 13.38
N PRO A 117 9.59 -8.40 14.25
CA PRO A 117 8.22 -7.91 14.25
C PRO A 117 8.04 -6.38 14.29
N PRO A 118 8.85 -5.59 15.03
CA PRO A 118 8.74 -4.14 14.99
C PRO A 118 8.90 -3.55 13.57
N VAL A 119 9.88 -4.05 12.81
CA VAL A 119 10.17 -3.58 11.45
C VAL A 119 9.05 -3.99 10.49
N ILE A 120 8.59 -5.25 10.57
CA ILE A 120 7.50 -5.73 9.69
C ILE A 120 6.19 -5.01 9.97
N LEU A 121 5.83 -4.79 11.24
CA LEU A 121 4.63 -4.03 11.60
C LEU A 121 4.72 -2.57 11.13
N THR A 122 5.91 -1.97 11.14
CA THR A 122 6.13 -0.64 10.54
C THR A 122 5.91 -0.67 9.03
N ILE A 123 6.39 -1.68 8.30
CA ILE A 123 6.15 -1.80 6.85
C ILE A 123 4.67 -1.91 6.55
N ILE A 124 3.96 -2.82 7.22
CA ILE A 124 2.52 -3.04 6.99
C ILE A 124 1.74 -1.76 7.30
N TRP A 125 2.05 -1.10 8.41
CA TRP A 125 1.43 0.20 8.72
C TRP A 125 1.75 1.26 7.65
N ALA A 126 3.01 1.36 7.20
CA ALA A 126 3.42 2.36 6.24
C ALA A 126 2.76 2.18 4.87
N VAL A 127 2.66 0.95 4.37
CA VAL A 127 1.94 0.65 3.10
C VAL A 127 0.48 1.10 3.20
N GLU A 128 -0.23 0.61 4.22
CA GLU A 128 -1.67 0.87 4.40
C GLU A 128 -1.95 2.36 4.69
N ARG A 129 -1.07 3.02 5.44
CA ARG A 129 -1.17 4.46 5.72
C ARG A 129 -0.86 5.29 4.48
N ALA A 130 0.11 4.90 3.65
CA ALA A 130 0.42 5.59 2.41
C ALA A 130 -0.78 5.54 1.46
N TYR A 131 -1.42 4.39 1.32
CA TYR A 131 -2.62 4.24 0.50
C TYR A 131 -3.78 5.08 1.03
N LEU A 132 -4.04 5.05 2.35
CA LEU A 132 -5.07 5.90 2.97
C LEU A 132 -4.85 7.39 2.70
N ASP A 133 -3.63 7.89 2.93
CA ASP A 133 -3.29 9.29 2.75
C ASP A 133 -3.32 9.69 1.26
N ALA A 134 -2.85 8.81 0.38
CA ALA A 134 -2.91 8.98 -1.08
C ALA A 134 -4.35 9.13 -1.57
N TRP A 135 -5.24 8.19 -1.23
CA TRP A 135 -6.63 8.26 -1.66
C TRP A 135 -7.41 9.39 -0.97
N LYS A 136 -7.03 9.79 0.24
CA LYS A 136 -7.55 11.02 0.88
C LYS A 136 -7.21 12.28 0.10
N SER A 137 -6.00 12.37 -0.46
CA SER A 137 -5.62 13.52 -1.31
C SER A 137 -6.51 13.61 -2.57
N ALA A 138 -7.06 12.48 -3.01
CA ALA A 138 -7.93 12.37 -4.17
C ALA A 138 -9.42 12.67 -3.89
N LEU A 139 -9.82 12.94 -2.64
CA LEU A 139 -11.22 13.23 -2.30
C LEU A 139 -11.78 14.46 -3.04
N PRO A 140 -13.06 14.42 -3.50
CA PRO A 140 -14.02 13.31 -3.40
C PRO A 140 -13.91 12.25 -4.52
N GLY A 141 -12.93 12.37 -5.41
CA GLY A 141 -12.84 11.61 -6.65
C GLY A 141 -13.80 12.13 -7.73
N GLY A 142 -13.29 12.18 -8.97
CA GLY A 142 -14.15 12.33 -10.14
C GLY A 142 -15.22 11.24 -10.19
N PRO A 143 -16.40 11.46 -10.81
CA PRO A 143 -17.51 10.51 -10.77
C PRO A 143 -17.13 9.06 -11.13
N GLN A 144 -16.22 8.86 -12.08
CA GLN A 144 -15.76 7.54 -12.52
C GLN A 144 -14.74 6.88 -11.57
N PHE A 145 -14.10 7.64 -10.68
CA PHE A 145 -13.09 7.13 -9.75
C PHE A 145 -13.57 7.16 -8.29
N ARG A 146 -14.78 7.65 -8.03
CA ARG A 146 -15.31 7.83 -6.68
C ARG A 146 -15.35 6.53 -5.88
N GLU A 147 -15.73 5.41 -6.50
CA GLU A 147 -15.76 4.10 -5.81
C GLU A 147 -14.38 3.72 -5.26
N PHE A 148 -13.32 4.00 -6.01
CA PHE A 148 -11.94 3.71 -5.64
C PHE A 148 -11.53 4.56 -4.43
N VAL A 149 -11.77 5.87 -4.52
CA VAL A 149 -11.52 6.79 -3.42
C VAL A 149 -12.29 6.35 -2.16
N GLU A 150 -13.60 6.11 -2.26
CA GLU A 150 -14.44 5.73 -1.12
C GLU A 150 -14.02 4.42 -0.46
N ARG A 151 -13.49 3.45 -1.24
CA ARG A 151 -13.00 2.17 -0.71
C ARG A 151 -11.83 2.38 0.26
N TRP A 152 -10.78 3.08 -0.17
CA TRP A 152 -9.56 3.31 0.63
C TRP A 152 -9.61 4.58 1.49
N THR A 153 -10.72 5.32 1.49
CA THR A 153 -11.00 6.37 2.50
C THR A 153 -12.17 5.99 3.41
N SER A 154 -12.59 4.73 3.41
CA SER A 154 -13.72 4.28 4.23
C SER A 154 -13.39 4.33 5.73
N PRO A 155 -14.36 4.61 6.62
CA PRO A 155 -14.12 4.62 8.07
C PRO A 155 -13.56 3.30 8.62
N SER A 156 -13.91 2.17 7.99
CA SER A 156 -13.42 0.84 8.36
C SER A 156 -11.96 0.62 7.98
N PHE A 157 -11.48 1.26 6.91
CA PHE A 157 -10.08 1.26 6.51
C PHE A 157 -9.27 2.22 7.40
N GLU A 158 -9.77 3.43 7.67
CA GLU A 158 -9.13 4.36 8.61
C GLU A 158 -8.94 3.75 10.01
N THR A 159 -9.98 3.10 10.54
CA THR A 159 -9.91 2.41 11.83
C THR A 159 -8.84 1.33 11.82
N PHE A 160 -8.70 0.61 10.70
CA PHE A 160 -7.72 -0.45 10.57
C PHE A 160 -6.28 0.06 10.54
N VAL A 161 -6.02 1.13 9.78
CA VAL A 161 -4.72 1.80 9.77
C VAL A 161 -4.35 2.29 11.19
N GLY A 162 -5.33 2.79 11.95
CA GLY A 162 -5.13 3.15 13.36
C GLY A 162 -4.78 1.97 14.27
N VAL A 163 -5.32 0.78 14.01
CA VAL A 163 -4.92 -0.46 14.72
C VAL A 163 -3.48 -0.82 14.41
N LEU A 164 -3.07 -0.72 13.14
CA LEU A 164 -1.69 -0.99 12.72
C LEU A 164 -0.69 -0.01 13.35
N ASP A 165 -1.03 1.29 13.41
CA ASP A 165 -0.23 2.31 14.10
C ASP A 165 0.02 1.92 15.57
N GLY A 166 -1.03 1.52 16.29
CA GLY A 166 -0.93 1.07 17.67
C GLY A 166 -0.05 -0.18 17.83
N LEU A 167 -0.20 -1.16 16.94
CA LEU A 167 0.60 -2.39 16.96
C LEU A 167 2.08 -2.11 16.69
N ALA A 168 2.39 -1.33 15.65
CA ALA A 168 3.76 -0.95 15.30
C ALA A 168 4.40 -0.12 16.42
N SER A 169 3.70 0.88 16.95
CA SER A 169 4.16 1.72 18.06
C SER A 169 4.53 0.90 19.30
N VAL A 170 3.62 0.02 19.75
CA VAL A 170 3.87 -0.84 20.91
C VAL A 170 5.01 -1.83 20.64
N SER A 171 5.12 -2.34 19.41
CA SER A 171 6.20 -3.26 19.03
C SER A 171 7.56 -2.56 19.02
N LEU A 172 7.66 -1.33 18.52
CA LEU A 172 8.88 -0.52 18.56
C LEU A 172 9.29 -0.17 19.99
N GLU A 173 8.33 0.24 20.82
CA GLU A 173 8.58 0.55 22.24
C GLU A 173 9.17 -0.61 23.02
N ARG A 174 8.72 -1.84 22.73
CA ARG A 174 9.15 -3.04 23.46
C ARG A 174 10.35 -3.75 22.83
N GLY A 175 10.41 -3.76 21.51
CA GLY A 175 11.36 -4.55 20.73
C GLY A 175 12.60 -3.78 20.30
N GLY A 176 12.57 -2.44 20.29
CA GLY A 176 13.63 -1.63 19.69
C GLY A 176 13.54 -1.62 18.15
N TYR A 177 14.69 -1.65 17.48
CA TYR A 177 14.83 -1.61 16.01
C TYR A 177 14.32 -0.33 15.35
N VAL A 178 14.41 0.81 16.05
CA VAL A 178 13.90 2.09 15.55
C VAL A 178 14.61 2.48 14.26
N GLN A 179 15.93 2.33 14.17
CA GLN A 179 16.69 2.73 12.97
C GLN A 179 16.33 1.86 11.76
N GLU A 180 16.16 0.56 11.96
CA GLU A 180 15.76 -0.38 10.92
C GLU A 180 14.32 -0.15 10.46
N ALA A 181 13.42 0.20 11.40
CA ALA A 181 12.05 0.56 11.09
C ALA A 181 11.94 1.91 10.36
N GLU A 182 12.77 2.89 10.71
CA GLU A 182 12.89 4.15 9.99
C GLU A 182 13.38 3.93 8.55
N GLN A 183 14.39 3.07 8.36
CA GLN A 183 14.85 2.72 7.02
C GLN A 183 13.75 2.01 6.22
N ALA A 184 13.06 1.05 6.84
CA ALA A 184 11.96 0.35 6.18
C ALA A 184 10.80 1.28 5.79
N PHE A 185 10.50 2.28 6.63
CA PHE A 185 9.52 3.32 6.33
C PHE A 185 9.94 4.17 5.12
N LEU A 186 11.21 4.58 5.06
CA LEU A 186 11.75 5.32 3.92
C LEU A 186 11.73 4.50 2.62
N ASP A 187 12.09 3.22 2.70
CA ASP A 187 12.07 2.33 1.54
C ASP A 187 10.64 2.15 0.99
N VAL A 188 9.64 2.01 1.89
CA VAL A 188 8.21 1.99 1.51
C VAL A 188 7.81 3.31 0.83
N ALA A 189 8.09 4.46 1.45
CA ALA A 189 7.74 5.76 0.87
C ALA A 189 8.36 5.97 -0.53
N GLN A 190 9.60 5.49 -0.73
CA GLN A 190 10.24 5.55 -2.03
C GLN A 190 9.55 4.65 -3.07
N MET A 191 9.14 3.43 -2.68
CA MET A 191 8.41 2.52 -3.55
C MET A 191 7.02 3.02 -3.90
N GLU A 192 6.29 3.59 -2.94
CA GLU A 192 4.98 4.23 -3.17
C GLU A 192 5.08 5.34 -4.22
N LYS A 193 6.05 6.25 -4.07
CA LYS A 193 6.30 7.29 -5.09
C LYS A 193 6.59 6.68 -6.45
N ALA A 194 7.50 5.70 -6.52
CA ALA A 194 7.87 5.06 -7.78
C ALA A 194 6.69 4.34 -8.44
N PHE A 195 5.80 3.77 -7.64
CA PHE A 195 4.59 3.11 -8.09
C PHE A 195 3.62 4.11 -8.75
N TRP A 196 3.42 5.28 -8.13
CA TRP A 196 2.63 6.35 -8.73
C TRP A 196 3.25 6.92 -10.00
N ASP A 197 4.58 7.09 -10.04
CA ASP A 197 5.32 7.51 -11.25
C ASP A 197 5.08 6.51 -12.41
N MET A 198 5.20 5.22 -12.13
CA MET A 198 4.92 4.14 -13.08
C MET A 198 3.48 4.21 -13.58
N ALA A 199 2.50 4.22 -12.66
CA ALA A 199 1.10 4.28 -12.99
C ALA A 199 0.78 5.50 -13.88
N TRP A 200 1.30 6.68 -13.52
CA TRP A 200 1.10 7.91 -14.28
C TRP A 200 1.68 7.88 -15.69
N SER A 201 2.81 7.20 -15.87
CA SER A 201 3.42 7.00 -17.21
C SER A 201 2.59 6.08 -18.12
N GLY A 202 1.66 5.30 -17.57
CA GLY A 202 0.90 4.29 -18.31
C GLY A 202 1.73 3.06 -18.72
N ALA A 203 2.92 2.88 -18.14
CA ALA A 203 3.76 1.71 -18.32
C ALA A 203 3.29 0.60 -17.37
N GLY A 204 2.72 -0.49 -17.90
CA GLY A 204 2.25 -1.61 -17.07
C GLY A 204 1.07 -2.42 -17.61
N VAL A 205 0.58 -2.11 -18.83
CA VAL A 205 -0.61 -2.75 -19.44
C VAL A 205 -0.26 -3.71 -20.60
N SER A 206 1.03 -3.96 -20.87
CA SER A 206 1.47 -4.74 -22.03
C SER A 206 1.11 -6.22 -21.94
#